data_AF-A0A842V5G5-F1
#
_entry.id   AF-A0A842V5G5-F1
#
_cell.length_a   1.000
_cell.length_b   1.000
_cell.length_c   1.000
_cell.angle_alpha   90.00
_cell.angle_beta   90.00
_cell.angle_gamma   90.00
#
_symmetry.space_group_name_H-M   'P 1'
#
loop_
_entity.id
_entity.type
_entity.pdbx_description
1 polymer ?
#
loop_
_entity_poly.entity_id
_entity_poly.type
_entity_poly.pdbx_seq_one_letter_code
_entity_poly.pdbx_strand_id
1 'polypeptide(L)'
;MMNKKANVALALLAVIVVVIILYLILINALKECRQDSQCGEGSYCGSDFRCHEMKVIQKSVINNEYHLWKASFVIGIAIIIAAIILRLRRQ
;
A
#
# COMPACT_ATOMS: atom_id res chain seq x y z
N MET A 1 51.89 -25.53 0.34
CA MET A 1 50.75 -26.19 -0.33
C MET A 1 49.51 -25.36 -0.09
N MET A 2 48.97 -24.69 -1.12
CA MET A 2 47.70 -23.96 -1.01
C MET A 2 46.65 -24.94 -0.47
N ASN A 3 46.05 -24.62 0.68
CA ASN A 3 44.97 -25.41 1.25
C ASN A 3 43.84 -25.44 0.21
N LYS A 4 43.69 -26.56 -0.51
CA LYS A 4 42.72 -26.70 -1.61
C LYS A 4 41.29 -26.34 -1.15
N LYS A 5 40.99 -26.51 0.13
CA LYS A 5 39.73 -26.13 0.78
C LYS A 5 39.54 -24.60 0.89
N ALA A 6 40.62 -23.85 1.13
CA ALA A 6 40.58 -22.39 1.22
C ALA A 6 40.32 -21.74 -0.14
N ASN A 7 40.89 -22.27 -1.22
CA ASN A 7 40.63 -21.77 -2.58
C ASN A 7 39.20 -22.02 -3.04
N VAL A 8 38.63 -23.18 -2.72
CA VAL A 8 37.23 -23.50 -3.07
C VAL A 8 36.28 -22.59 -2.29
N ALA A 9 36.53 -22.36 -1.00
CA ALA A 9 35.73 -21.44 -0.19
C ALA A 9 35.80 -20.00 -0.72
N LEU A 10 37.00 -19.53 -1.09
CA LEU A 10 37.19 -18.19 -1.64
C LEU A 10 36.46 -18.01 -3.00
N ALA A 11 36.54 -19.03 -3.87
CA ALA A 11 35.86 -19.02 -5.16
C ALA A 11 34.34 -19.00 -5.01
N LEU A 12 33.78 -19.81 -4.11
CA LEU A 12 32.35 -19.80 -3.79
C LEU A 12 31.87 -18.44 -3.27
N LEU A 13 32.65 -17.83 -2.37
CA LEU A 13 32.32 -16.53 -1.80
C LEU A 13 32.37 -15.42 -2.87
N ALA A 14 33.35 -15.46 -3.76
CA ALA A 14 33.43 -14.54 -4.91
C ALA A 14 32.23 -14.69 -5.85
N VAL A 15 31.79 -15.92 -6.15
CA VAL A 15 30.60 -16.16 -6.98
C VAL A 15 29.35 -15.59 -6.33
N ILE A 16 29.15 -15.81 -5.02
CA ILE A 16 28.01 -15.26 -4.28
C ILE A 16 28.00 -13.73 -4.35
N VAL A 17 29.15 -13.08 -4.15
CA VAL A 17 29.28 -11.62 -4.23
C VAL A 17 28.91 -11.12 -5.63
N VAL A 18 29.40 -11.78 -6.69
CA VAL A 18 29.08 -11.41 -8.08
C VAL A 18 27.58 -11.55 -8.36
N VAL A 19 26.93 -12.61 -7.88
CA VAL A 19 25.49 -12.81 -8.02
C VAL A 19 24.70 -11.71 -7.30
N ILE A 20 25.11 -11.33 -6.08
CA ILE A 20 24.46 -10.23 -5.33
C ILE A 20 24.61 -8.91 -6.10
N ILE A 21 25.79 -8.62 -6.63
CA ILE A 21 26.03 -7.39 -7.40
C ILE A 21 25.14 -7.36 -8.66
N LEU A 22 25.08 -8.46 -9.41
CA LEU A 22 24.22 -8.57 -10.59
C LEU A 22 22.74 -8.38 -10.25
N TYR A 23 22.29 -8.98 -9.15
CA TYR A 23 20.93 -8.80 -8.65
C TYR A 23 20.64 -7.34 -8.30
N LEU A 24 21.54 -6.66 -7.59
CA LEU A 24 21.40 -5.25 -7.24
C LEU A 24 21.38 -4.32 -8.45
N ILE A 25 22.11 -4.65 -9.52
CA ILE A 25 22.09 -3.91 -10.79
C ILE A 25 20.74 -4.11 -11.48
N LEU A 26 20.27 -5.35 -11.61
CA LEU A 26 18.99 -5.68 -12.25
C LEU A 26 17.81 -4.99 -11.58
N ILE A 27 17.71 -5.04 -10.25
CA ILE A 27 16.62 -4.37 -9.53
C ILE A 27 16.66 -2.85 -9.64
N ASN A 28 17.82 -2.25 -9.93
CA ASN A 28 17.94 -0.81 -10.13
C ASN A 28 17.69 -0.42 -11.59
N ALA A 29 18.03 -1.28 -12.56
CA ALA A 29 17.73 -1.09 -13.97
C ALA A 29 16.24 -1.23 -14.29
N LEU A 30 15.50 -2.01 -13.49
CA LEU A 30 14.05 -2.21 -13.64
C LEU A 30 13.20 -1.09 -13.01
N LYS A 31 13.82 -0.13 -12.30
CA LYS A 31 13.09 1.01 -11.70
C LYS A 31 12.92 2.10 -12.74
N GLU A 32 11.68 2.47 -13.02
CA GLU A 32 11.37 3.61 -13.89
C GLU A 32 11.51 4.93 -13.12
N CYS A 33 11.21 4.92 -11.82
CA CYS A 33 11.33 6.10 -10.95
C CYS A 33 11.76 5.74 -9.51
N ARG A 34 12.28 6.74 -8.78
CA ARG A 34 12.56 6.71 -7.33
C ARG A 34 11.89 7.85 -6.58
N GLN A 35 11.53 8.91 -7.29
CA GLN A 35 10.92 10.13 -6.76
C GLN A 35 9.95 10.68 -7.80
N ASP A 36 8.93 11.41 -7.33
CA ASP A 36 7.88 11.97 -8.19
C ASP A 36 8.43 12.93 -9.25
N SER A 37 9.53 13.63 -8.95
CA SER A 37 10.21 14.54 -9.88
C SER A 37 10.81 13.87 -11.11
N GLN A 38 10.94 12.53 -11.10
CA GLN A 38 11.41 11.76 -12.25
C GLN A 38 10.28 11.34 -13.19
N CYS A 39 9.01 11.55 -12.78
CA CYS A 39 7.83 11.31 -13.59
C CYS A 39 7.38 12.59 -14.32
N GLY A 40 6.66 12.43 -15.43
CA GLY A 40 6.09 13.56 -16.17
C GLY A 40 5.07 14.37 -15.35
N GLU A 41 4.75 15.58 -15.81
CA GLU A 41 3.76 16.43 -15.15
C GLU A 41 2.42 15.70 -14.97
N GLY A 42 1.86 15.76 -13.75
CA GLY A 42 0.62 15.07 -13.40
C GLY A 42 0.78 13.57 -13.13
N SER A 43 2.00 13.07 -12.89
CA SER A 43 2.27 11.68 -12.48
C SER A 43 3.09 11.62 -11.18
N TYR A 44 3.00 10.51 -10.44
CA TYR A 44 3.75 10.25 -9.20
C TYR A 44 4.48 8.90 -9.28
N CYS A 45 5.52 8.74 -8.47
CA CYS A 45 6.26 7.49 -8.40
C CYS A 45 5.60 6.51 -7.41
N GLY A 46 5.13 5.39 -7.93
CA GLY A 46 4.54 4.32 -7.13
C GLY A 46 5.57 3.53 -6.33
N SER A 47 5.11 2.78 -5.33
CA SER A 47 5.94 1.86 -4.54
C SER A 47 6.50 0.68 -5.35
N ASP A 48 5.92 0.44 -6.53
CA ASP A 48 6.40 -0.47 -7.57
C ASP A 48 7.53 0.13 -8.42
N PHE A 49 8.00 1.34 -8.09
CA PHE A 49 9.02 2.08 -8.84
C PHE A 49 8.61 2.39 -10.29
N ARG A 50 7.31 2.54 -10.54
CA ARG A 50 6.73 2.94 -11.82
C ARG A 50 6.01 4.28 -11.70
N CYS A 51 5.94 5.03 -12.80
CA CYS A 51 5.19 6.28 -12.83
C CYS A 51 3.69 5.99 -13.02
N HIS A 52 2.87 6.55 -12.15
CA HIS A 52 1.41 6.44 -12.19
C HIS A 52 0.80 7.82 -12.41
N GLU A 53 -0.25 7.93 -13.23
CA GLU A 53 -0.98 9.17 -13.39
C GLU A 53 -1.68 9.56 -12.08
N MET A 54 -1.53 10.83 -11.69
CA MET A 54 -2.31 11.41 -10.61
C MET A 54 -3.76 11.48 -11.05
N LYS A 55 -4.57 10.54 -10.57
CA LYS A 55 -6.02 10.61 -10.72
C LYS A 55 -6.48 11.85 -9.97
N VAL A 56 -6.75 12.93 -10.69
CA VAL A 56 -7.56 14.01 -10.16
C VAL A 56 -8.87 13.36 -9.76
N ILE A 57 -9.13 13.30 -8.46
CA ILE A 57 -10.46 13.01 -7.96
C ILE A 57 -11.27 14.20 -8.48
N GLN A 58 -11.82 14.06 -9.69
CA GLN A 58 -13.11 14.66 -9.96
C GLN A 58 -13.89 14.20 -8.75
N LYS A 59 -14.23 15.15 -7.87
CA LYS A 59 -15.33 14.92 -6.95
C LYS A 59 -16.41 14.43 -7.90
N SER A 60 -16.60 13.11 -7.98
CA SER A 60 -17.94 12.62 -8.09
C SER A 60 -18.57 13.38 -6.95
N VAL A 61 -19.34 14.41 -7.33
CA VAL A 61 -20.58 14.72 -6.63
C VAL A 61 -21.03 13.35 -6.26
N ILE A 62 -20.82 13.01 -4.99
CA ILE A 62 -21.14 11.70 -4.53
C ILE A 62 -22.59 11.67 -4.96
N ASN A 63 -22.92 10.80 -5.92
CA ASN A 63 -24.29 10.46 -6.23
C ASN A 63 -24.71 9.68 -5.00
N ASN A 64 -24.79 10.43 -3.90
CA ASN A 64 -25.01 10.07 -2.53
C ASN A 64 -26.52 10.05 -2.44
N GLU A 65 -27.11 9.19 -3.26
CA GLU A 65 -28.28 8.45 -2.85
C GLU A 65 -27.91 7.38 -1.81
N TYR A 66 -26.78 7.55 -1.10
CA TYR A 66 -26.74 7.12 0.29
C TYR A 66 -27.83 7.93 0.99
N HIS A 67 -29.01 7.34 1.01
CA HIS A 67 -30.17 7.76 1.75
C HIS A 67 -29.78 7.87 3.24
N LEU A 68 -29.10 8.96 3.60
CA LEU A 68 -28.64 9.26 4.95
C LEU A 68 -29.81 9.26 5.92
N TRP A 69 -31.01 9.59 5.43
CA TRP A 69 -32.27 9.46 6.15
C TRP A 69 -32.55 8.03 6.62
N LYS A 70 -32.18 6.99 5.86
CA LYS A 70 -32.36 5.59 6.28
C LYS A 70 -31.46 5.25 7.47
N ALA A 71 -30.19 5.68 7.45
CA ALA A 71 -29.26 5.44 8.55
C ALA A 71 -29.68 6.20 9.82
N SER A 72 -30.06 7.47 9.69
CA SER A 72 -30.57 8.28 10.81
C SER A 72 -31.86 7.71 11.41
N PHE A 73 -32.75 7.14 10.59
CA PHE A 73 -34.00 6.55 11.06
C PHE A 73 -33.79 5.28 11.89
N VAL A 74 -32.87 4.41 11.46
CA VAL A 74 -32.50 3.19 12.22
C VAL A 74 -31.91 3.54 13.57
N ILE A 75 -30.99 4.51 13.63
CA ILE A 75 -30.38 4.96 14.90
C ILE A 75 -31.44 5.60 15.81
N GLY A 76 -32.33 6.43 15.25
CA GLY A 76 -33.41 7.07 16.01
C GLY A 76 -34.35 6.06 16.67
N ILE A 77 -34.78 5.03 15.93
CA ILE A 77 -35.64 3.97 16.47
C ILE A 77 -34.91 3.18 17.57
N ALA A 78 -33.64 2.85 17.37
CA ALA A 78 -32.87 2.08 18.34
C ALA A 78 -32.77 2.82 19.70
N ILE A 79 -32.58 4.14 19.69
CA ILE A 79 -32.53 4.96 20.90
C ILE A 79 -33.88 4.97 21.62
N ILE A 80 -34.99 5.12 20.89
CA ILE A 80 -36.34 5.12 21.48
C ILE A 80 -36.65 3.76 22.14
N ILE A 81 -36.37 2.66 21.44
CA ILE A 81 -36.59 1.30 21.97
C ILE A 81 -35.74 1.08 23.23
N ALA A 82 -34.45 1.45 23.18
CA ALA A 82 -33.56 1.34 24.34
C ALA A 82 -34.08 2.13 25.54
N ALA A 83 -34.56 3.36 25.32
CA ALA A 83 -35.13 4.20 26.37
C ALA A 83 -36.39 3.58 26.99
N ILE A 84 -37.27 2.96 26.19
CA ILE A 84 -38.47 2.27 26.67
C ILE A 84 -38.09 1.04 27.50
N ILE A 85 -37.16 0.20 27.03
CA ILE A 85 -36.69 -0.98 27.76
C ILE A 85 -36.09 -0.59 29.11
N LEU A 86 -35.23 0.43 29.14
CA LEU A 86 -34.63 0.92 30.37
C LEU A 86 -35.67 1.51 31.34
N ARG A 87 -36.70 2.18 30.82
CA ARG A 87 -37.81 2.70 31.64
C ARG A 87 -38.65 1.58 32.23
N LEU A 88 -38.92 0.52 31.46
CA LEU A 88 -39.67 -0.66 31.90
C LEU A 88 -38.89 -1.54 32.88
N ARG A 89 -37.55 -1.57 32.82
CA ARG A 89 -36.69 -2.27 33.80
C ARG A 89 -36.50 -1.54 35.12
N ARG A 90 -36.76 -0.23 35.16
CA ARG A 90 -36.58 0.62 36.35
C ARG A 90 -37.84 0.68 37.23
N GLN A 91 -39.00 0.29 36.70
CA GLN A 91 -40.21 -0.02 37.48
C GLN A 91 -40.19 -1.50 37.87
#